data_AF-A0A6A2YM61-F1
#
_entry.id   AF-A0A6A2YM61-F1
#
_cell.length_a   1.000
_cell.length_b   1.000
_cell.length_c   1.000
_cell.angle_alpha   90.00
_cell.angle_beta   90.00
_cell.angle_gamma   90.00
#
_symmetry.space_group_name_H-M   'P 1'
#
loop_
_entity.id
_entity.type
_entity.pdbx_description
1 polymer ?
#
loop_
_entity_poly.entity_id
_entity_poly.type
_entity_poly.pdbx_seq_one_letter_code
_entity_poly.pdbx_strand_id
1 'polypeptide(L)'
;MCCVVVTHGKDGCEVHRKDGVVKIEPFVANQIDPTGAGDSFLGGFVGGLVHGLVVPDAALMGNLFGSRTVGQIGLSKFDSRLLQRIKDEVQRRKLHSTSWFESGDDDSMSFTKPGGHEEFHGSLPSSKLGLTCSVPGSVEQVTRAPCNGQQQLLVVSVNDNRFKH
;
A
#
# COMPACT_ATOMS: atom_id res chain seq x y z
N MET A 1 17.70 7.40 20.86
CA MET A 1 17.67 8.22 19.63
C MET A 1 16.22 8.46 19.23
N CYS A 2 15.84 9.70 18.94
CA CYS A 2 14.50 10.06 18.45
C CYS A 2 14.52 10.13 16.91
N CYS A 3 13.43 9.73 16.25
CA CYS A 3 13.21 9.96 14.83
C CYS A 3 11.80 10.52 14.60
N VAL A 4 11.65 11.34 13.56
CA VAL A 4 10.35 11.85 13.10
C VAL A 4 10.11 11.31 11.70
N VAL A 5 8.93 10.75 11.45
CA VAL A 5 8.53 10.30 10.12
C VAL A 5 7.50 11.26 9.57
N VAL A 6 7.78 11.85 8.42
CA VAL A 6 6.91 12.82 7.73
C VAL A 6 6.35 12.16 6.48
N THR A 7 5.02 12.07 6.37
CA THR A 7 4.37 11.44 5.21
C THR A 7 4.05 12.48 4.15
N HIS A 8 4.27 12.12 2.88
CA HIS A 8 4.01 12.96 1.70
C HIS A 8 2.98 12.33 0.76
N GLY A 9 2.09 11.51 1.31
CA GLY A 9 1.01 10.85 0.56
C GLY A 9 1.56 10.02 -0.60
N LYS A 10 1.21 10.40 -1.84
CA LYS A 10 1.64 9.71 -3.06
C LYS A 10 3.16 9.75 -3.31
N ASP A 11 3.87 10.67 -2.66
CA ASP A 11 5.31 10.87 -2.85
C ASP A 11 6.16 10.11 -1.81
N GLY A 12 5.52 9.31 -0.95
CA GLY A 12 6.17 8.44 0.02
C GLY A 12 6.27 9.10 1.40
N CYS A 13 7.41 8.92 2.08
CA CYS A 13 7.69 9.55 3.36
C CYS A 13 9.17 9.86 3.54
N GLU A 14 9.49 10.69 4.53
CA GLU A 14 10.85 11.01 4.95
C GLU A 14 11.04 10.62 6.42
N VAL A 15 12.21 10.05 6.72
CA VAL A 15 12.64 9.76 8.09
C VAL A 15 13.70 10.78 8.47
N HIS A 16 13.40 11.59 9.47
CA HIS A 16 14.28 12.61 10.01
C HIS A 16 14.92 12.15 11.31
N ARG A 17 16.22 12.34 11.41
CA ARG A 17 17.02 12.19 12.62
C ARG A 17 18.03 13.33 12.72
N LYS A 18 18.75 13.41 13.83
CA LYS A 18 19.75 14.47 14.08
C LYS A 18 20.87 14.47 13.03
N ASP A 19 21.18 13.29 12.50
CA ASP A 19 22.25 12.97 11.55
C ASP A 19 21.82 13.03 10.07
N GLY A 20 20.54 13.32 9.78
CA GLY A 20 20.08 13.55 8.41
C GLY A 20 18.63 13.16 8.15
N VAL A 21 18.30 13.13 6.85
CA VAL A 21 16.97 12.80 6.34
C VAL A 21 17.11 11.72 5.28
N VAL A 22 16.29 10.67 5.39
CA VAL A 22 16.19 9.61 4.38
C VAL A 22 14.81 9.62 3.77
N LYS A 23 14.73 9.82 2.46
CA LYS A 23 13.50 9.66 1.69
C LYS A 23 13.21 8.17 1.44
N ILE A 24 11.97 7.77 1.65
CA ILE A 24 11.46 6.41 1.45
C ILE A 24 10.43 6.43 0.33
N GLU A 25 10.69 5.63 -0.70
CA GLU A 25 9.90 5.67 -1.94
C GLU A 25 8.45 5.17 -1.73
N PRO A 26 7.49 5.74 -2.46
CA PRO A 26 6.10 5.33 -2.40
C PRO A 26 5.85 3.97 -3.07
N PHE A 27 4.61 3.50 -2.94
CA PHE A 27 4.06 2.40 -3.72
C PHE A 27 3.00 2.94 -4.68
N VAL A 28 3.00 2.47 -5.92
CA VAL A 28 1.99 2.88 -6.91
C VAL A 28 0.62 2.38 -6.49
N ALA A 29 -0.34 3.29 -6.38
CA ALA A 29 -1.72 3.00 -6.04
C ALA A 29 -2.68 3.71 -6.99
N ASN A 30 -3.79 3.03 -7.32
CA ASN A 30 -4.93 3.67 -7.95
C ASN A 30 -5.86 4.19 -6.84
N GLN A 31 -5.76 5.49 -6.54
CA GLN A 31 -6.51 6.10 -5.44
C GLN A 31 -8.02 6.14 -5.74
N ILE A 32 -8.81 5.63 -4.81
CA ILE A 32 -10.28 5.60 -4.80
C ILE A 32 -10.81 6.43 -3.61
N ASP A 33 -10.31 6.19 -2.40
CA ASP A 33 -10.71 6.89 -1.16
C ASP A 33 -9.49 7.04 -0.23
N PRO A 34 -9.03 8.26 0.09
CA PRO A 34 -7.86 8.47 0.93
C PRO A 34 -8.09 8.22 2.43
N THR A 35 -9.34 7.99 2.84
CA THR A 35 -9.71 7.80 4.25
C THR A 35 -8.94 6.64 4.88
N GLY A 36 -8.37 6.86 6.07
CA GLY A 36 -7.66 5.83 6.83
C GLY A 36 -6.26 5.47 6.32
N ALA A 37 -5.75 6.14 5.27
CA ALA A 37 -4.40 5.88 4.74
C ALA A 37 -3.29 6.18 5.77
N GLY A 38 -3.47 7.24 6.57
CA GLY A 38 -2.54 7.58 7.66
C GLY A 38 -2.53 6.54 8.77
N ASP A 39 -3.70 6.06 9.20
CA ASP A 39 -3.81 5.00 10.21
C ASP A 39 -3.19 3.70 9.72
N SER A 40 -3.41 3.37 8.44
CA SER A 40 -2.84 2.18 7.82
C SER A 40 -1.32 2.30 7.63
N PHE A 41 -0.82 3.50 7.30
CA PHE A 41 0.61 3.81 7.33
C PHE A 41 1.18 3.56 8.73
N LEU A 42 0.56 4.11 9.77
CA LEU A 42 1.02 3.94 11.15
C LEU A 42 1.00 2.47 11.58
N GLY A 43 -0.08 1.74 11.26
CA GLY A 43 -0.19 0.31 11.53
C GLY A 43 0.89 -0.52 10.82
N GLY A 44 1.16 -0.20 9.55
CA GLY A 44 2.25 -0.82 8.78
C GLY A 44 3.63 -0.51 9.36
N PHE A 45 3.87 0.76 9.73
CA PHE A 45 5.11 1.22 10.34
C PHE A 45 5.39 0.53 11.67
N VAL A 46 4.44 0.58 12.60
CA VAL A 46 4.54 -0.09 13.90
C VAL A 46 4.65 -1.61 13.72
N GLY A 47 3.89 -2.19 12.79
CA GLY A 47 3.99 -3.60 12.44
C GLY A 47 5.41 -3.97 12.00
N GLY A 48 6.05 -3.18 11.14
CA GLY A 48 7.44 -3.36 10.73
C GLY A 48 8.41 -3.32 11.90
N LEU A 49 8.29 -2.32 12.78
CA LEU A 49 9.14 -2.17 13.96
C LEU A 49 9.01 -3.35 14.93
N VAL A 50 7.78 -3.78 15.24
CA VAL A 50 7.52 -4.93 16.13
C VAL A 50 8.11 -6.23 15.57
N HIS A 51 8.17 -6.36 14.24
CA HIS A 51 8.81 -7.51 13.60
C HIS A 51 10.34 -7.39 13.48
N GLY A 52 10.93 -6.28 13.92
CA GLY A 52 12.37 -6.07 13.96
C GLY A 52 12.96 -5.43 12.71
N LEU A 53 12.14 -4.76 11.89
CA LEU A 53 12.66 -3.91 10.82
C LEU A 53 13.27 -2.64 11.42
N VAL A 54 14.32 -2.15 10.78
CA VAL A 54 14.88 -0.83 11.05
C VAL A 54 13.95 0.28 10.56
N VAL A 55 14.12 1.49 11.08
CA VAL A 55 13.18 2.61 10.84
C VAL A 55 12.90 2.86 9.35
N PRO A 56 13.90 2.91 8.43
CA PRO A 56 13.61 3.07 7.00
C PRO A 56 12.77 1.94 6.40
N ASP A 57 13.06 0.68 6.74
CA ASP A 57 12.30 -0.48 6.23
C ASP A 57 10.90 -0.56 6.86
N ALA A 58 10.75 -0.16 8.12
CA ALA A 58 9.45 -0.01 8.74
C ALA A 58 8.64 1.12 8.08
N ALA A 59 9.27 2.25 7.75
CA ALA A 59 8.61 3.35 7.05
C ALA A 59 8.14 2.93 5.65
N LEU A 60 8.91 2.08 4.98
CA LEU A 60 8.52 1.44 3.72
C LEU A 60 7.28 0.55 3.88
N MET A 61 7.20 -0.23 4.96
CA MET A 61 5.98 -0.98 5.31
C MET A 61 4.78 -0.05 5.53
N GLY A 62 5.00 1.11 6.16
CA GLY A 62 3.98 2.16 6.25
C GLY A 62 3.51 2.62 4.88
N ASN A 63 4.42 2.97 3.97
CA ASN A 63 4.09 3.37 2.60
C ASN A 63 3.27 2.28 1.87
N LEU A 64 3.63 1.00 2.05
CA LEU A 64 2.90 -0.12 1.46
C LEU A 64 1.44 -0.16 1.92
N PHE A 65 1.20 -0.14 3.23
CA PHE A 65 -0.16 -0.24 3.75
C PHE A 65 -0.99 1.01 3.44
N GLY A 66 -0.41 2.21 3.59
CA GLY A 66 -1.08 3.45 3.20
C GLY A 66 -1.49 3.46 1.72
N SER A 67 -0.60 3.03 0.82
CA SER A 67 -0.90 2.96 -0.62
C SER A 67 -2.02 1.96 -0.95
N ARG A 68 -2.10 0.83 -0.24
CA ARG A 68 -3.14 -0.18 -0.46
C ARG A 68 -4.49 0.24 0.10
N THR A 69 -4.48 1.05 1.15
CA THR A 69 -5.69 1.62 1.74
C THR A 69 -6.36 2.57 0.78
N VAL A 70 -5.61 3.46 0.12
CA VAL A 70 -6.22 4.45 -0.75
C VAL A 70 -6.96 3.84 -1.94
N GLY A 71 -6.67 2.59 -2.30
CA GLY A 71 -7.34 1.86 -3.38
C GLY A 71 -8.63 1.14 -2.98
N GLN A 72 -9.18 1.41 -1.80
CA GLN A 72 -10.39 0.79 -1.27
C GLN A 72 -11.29 1.85 -0.63
N ILE A 73 -12.61 1.66 -0.66
CA ILE A 73 -13.58 2.57 -0.03
C ILE A 73 -13.66 2.25 1.48
N GLY A 74 -13.53 3.28 2.32
CA GLY A 74 -13.69 3.19 3.76
C GLY A 74 -12.60 2.37 4.46
N LEU A 75 -13.00 1.55 5.45
CA LEU A 75 -12.05 0.73 6.22
C LEU A 75 -11.33 -0.29 5.35
N SER A 76 -10.00 -0.25 5.38
CA SER A 76 -9.16 -1.11 4.56
C SER A 76 -9.31 -2.57 4.95
N LYS A 77 -9.46 -3.44 3.94
CA LYS A 77 -9.45 -4.89 4.11
C LYS A 77 -8.18 -5.45 3.51
N PHE A 78 -7.51 -6.32 4.25
CA PHE A 78 -6.31 -7.02 3.78
C PHE A 78 -6.59 -8.53 3.78
N ASP A 79 -6.52 -9.17 2.62
CA ASP A 79 -6.66 -10.61 2.49
C ASP A 79 -5.53 -11.34 3.24
N SER A 80 -5.85 -12.45 3.89
CA SER A 80 -4.90 -13.18 4.71
C SER A 80 -3.67 -13.65 3.92
N ARG A 81 -3.81 -14.04 2.65
CA ARG A 81 -2.67 -14.48 1.82
C ARG A 81 -1.74 -13.34 1.44
N LEU A 82 -2.28 -12.12 1.31
CA LEU A 82 -1.46 -10.93 1.13
C LEU A 82 -0.64 -10.67 2.39
N LEU A 83 -1.29 -10.71 3.56
CA LEU A 83 -0.61 -10.49 4.84
C LEU A 83 0.46 -11.56 5.11
N GLN A 84 0.20 -12.82 4.77
CA GLN A 84 1.21 -13.89 4.88
C GLN A 84 2.42 -13.60 3.97
N ARG A 85 2.20 -13.25 2.70
CA ARG A 85 3.32 -12.90 1.79
C ARG A 85 4.15 -11.72 2.30
N ILE A 86 3.48 -10.67 2.80
CA ILE A 86 4.17 -9.53 3.41
C ILE A 86 4.97 -9.98 4.63
N LYS A 87 4.38 -10.83 5.48
CA LYS A 87 5.06 -11.36 6.67
C LYS A 87 6.30 -12.17 6.30
N ASP A 88 6.21 -13.04 5.32
CA ASP A 88 7.34 -13.85 4.83
C ASP A 88 8.49 -12.96 4.35
N GLU A 89 8.16 -11.89 3.62
CA GLU A 89 9.13 -10.92 3.12
C GLU A 89 9.79 -10.14 4.26
N VAL A 90 9.01 -9.71 5.26
CA VAL A 90 9.53 -9.07 6.48
C VAL A 90 10.46 -10.02 7.26
N GLN A 91 10.12 -11.31 7.37
CA GLN A 91 10.98 -12.28 8.05
C GLN A 91 12.29 -12.51 7.30
N ARG A 92 12.24 -12.59 5.96
CA ARG A 92 13.44 -12.66 5.12
C ARG A 92 14.32 -11.44 5.34
N ARG A 93 13.73 -10.25 5.36
CA ARG A 93 14.45 -8.98 5.55
C ARG A 93 15.13 -8.89 6.91
N LYS A 94 14.47 -9.36 7.97
CA LYS A 94 15.01 -9.36 9.35
C LYS A 94 16.35 -10.10 9.46
N LEU A 95 16.49 -11.23 8.76
CA LEU A 95 17.70 -12.06 8.80
C LEU A 95 18.96 -11.33 8.28
N HIS A 96 18.79 -10.26 7.50
CA HIS A 96 19.88 -9.54 6.84
C HIS A 96 20.21 -8.19 7.50
N SER A 97 19.55 -7.82 8.61
CA SER A 97 19.61 -6.45 9.18
C SER A 97 20.38 -6.33 10.50
N THR A 98 21.26 -7.29 10.84
CA THR A 98 21.90 -7.38 12.16
C THR A 98 22.97 -6.34 12.48
N SER A 99 23.39 -5.49 11.54
CA SER A 99 24.39 -4.45 11.78
C SER A 99 23.87 -3.06 11.37
N TRP A 100 22.99 -2.48 12.18
CA TRP A 100 22.50 -1.10 11.99
C TRP A 100 22.92 -0.12 13.08
N PHE A 101 23.65 -0.62 14.06
CA PHE A 101 24.30 0.16 15.09
C PHE A 101 25.75 -0.32 15.18
N GLU A 102 26.54 0.02 14.17
CA GLU A 102 27.99 -0.02 14.37
C GLU A 102 28.39 1.34 14.91
N SER A 103 28.78 1.31 16.18
CA SER A 103 29.48 2.37 16.90
C SER A 103 30.73 2.76 16.12
N GLY A 104 30.80 4.02 15.70
CA GLY A 104 32.00 4.60 15.10
C GLY A 104 32.14 6.05 15.55
N ASP A 105 33.16 6.30 16.37
CA ASP A 105 33.55 7.62 16.88
C ASP A 105 34.21 8.50 15.78
N ASP A 106 33.56 8.67 14.62
CA ASP A 106 34.08 9.48 13.50
C ASP A 106 33.01 10.43 12.90
N ASP A 107 33.43 11.66 12.62
CA ASP A 107 32.65 12.91 12.57
C ASP A 107 31.79 13.12 11.30
N SER A 108 31.33 12.07 10.62
CA SER A 108 30.42 12.21 9.46
C SER A 108 29.72 10.92 9.04
N MET A 109 28.94 10.29 9.94
CA MET A 109 28.09 9.16 9.56
C MET A 109 26.77 9.67 8.95
N SER A 110 26.64 9.60 7.62
CA SER A 110 25.41 9.99 6.94
C SER A 110 24.28 8.99 7.19
N PHE A 111 23.14 9.47 7.69
CA PHE A 111 21.93 8.67 7.84
C PHE A 111 21.46 8.23 6.45
N THR A 112 21.62 6.95 6.12
CA THR A 112 21.35 6.39 4.78
C THR A 112 20.41 5.18 4.86
N LYS A 113 19.87 4.77 3.72
CA LYS A 113 19.02 3.57 3.60
C LYS A 113 19.83 2.30 3.91
N PRO A 114 19.18 1.22 4.39
CA PRO A 114 19.86 -0.06 4.59
C PRO A 114 20.39 -0.61 3.28
N GLY A 115 21.46 -1.42 3.36
CA GLY A 115 21.80 -2.36 2.29
C GLY A 115 20.57 -3.20 1.89
N GLY A 116 20.27 -3.26 0.59
CA GLY A 116 19.12 -3.99 0.05
C GLY A 116 17.73 -3.36 0.30
N HIS A 117 17.64 -2.09 0.72
CA HIS A 117 16.35 -1.40 0.89
C HIS A 117 15.50 -1.41 -0.39
N GLU A 118 16.12 -1.13 -1.53
CA GLU A 118 15.45 -1.08 -2.83
C GLU A 118 15.00 -2.48 -3.27
N GLU A 119 15.77 -3.53 -2.96
CA GLU A 119 15.35 -4.91 -3.20
C GLU A 119 14.14 -5.28 -2.33
N PHE A 120 14.16 -4.87 -1.06
CA PHE A 120 13.04 -5.06 -0.15
C PHE A 120 11.78 -4.34 -0.66
N HIS A 121 11.90 -3.09 -1.13
CA HIS A 121 10.81 -2.37 -1.80
C HIS A 121 10.23 -3.13 -2.99
N GLY A 122 11.10 -3.62 -3.88
CA GLY A 122 10.69 -4.39 -5.06
C GLY A 122 10.06 -5.75 -4.74
N SER A 123 10.43 -6.37 -3.61
CA SER A 123 9.90 -7.67 -3.17
C SER A 123 8.53 -7.58 -2.53
N LEU A 124 8.19 -6.44 -1.92
CA LEU A 124 6.90 -6.24 -1.29
C LEU A 124 5.80 -6.24 -2.35
N PRO A 125 4.68 -6.96 -2.12
CA PRO A 125 3.62 -7.07 -3.10
C PRO A 125 2.95 -5.71 -3.29
N SER A 126 3.40 -4.98 -4.31
CA SER A 126 2.77 -3.76 -4.80
C SER A 126 1.44 -4.11 -5.48
N SER A 127 0.47 -3.20 -5.46
CA SER A 127 -0.83 -3.35 -6.11
C SER A 127 -0.72 -3.47 -7.63
N LYS A 128 -0.36 -4.66 -8.12
CA LYS A 128 -0.62 -5.11 -9.50
C LYS A 128 -1.74 -6.16 -9.57
N LEU A 129 -2.40 -6.46 -8.45
CA LEU A 129 -3.65 -7.22 -8.49
C LEU A 129 -4.80 -6.24 -8.69
N GLY A 130 -5.35 -6.25 -9.90
CA GLY A 130 -6.67 -5.70 -10.17
C GLY A 130 -7.67 -6.35 -9.22
N LEU A 131 -8.05 -5.62 -8.18
CA LEU A 131 -9.36 -5.79 -7.58
C LEU A 131 -10.33 -5.17 -8.58
N THR A 132 -10.92 -6.00 -9.44
CA THR A 132 -12.24 -5.68 -9.97
C THR A 132 -13.16 -5.68 -8.75
N CYS A 133 -13.58 -4.50 -8.31
CA CYS A 133 -14.69 -4.39 -7.38
C CYS A 133 -15.93 -4.95 -8.09
N SER A 134 -16.31 -6.19 -7.77
CA SER A 134 -17.64 -6.70 -8.08
C SER A 134 -18.63 -5.92 -7.21
N VAL A 135 -19.18 -4.86 -7.76
CA VAL A 135 -20.38 -4.22 -7.23
C VAL A 135 -21.51 -5.25 -7.41
N PRO A 136 -22.24 -5.67 -6.35
CA PRO A 136 -23.51 -6.34 -6.55
C PRO A 136 -24.52 -5.26 -6.94
N GLY A 137 -24.63 -5.01 -8.25
CA GLY A 137 -25.54 -4.00 -8.80
C GLY A 137 -25.09 -3.47 -10.16
N SER A 138 -25.33 -4.26 -11.21
CA SER A 138 -25.61 -3.89 -12.60
C SER A 138 -24.78 -2.77 -13.26
N VAL A 139 -23.86 -3.14 -14.18
CA VAL A 139 -24.05 -3.05 -15.66
C VAL A 139 -22.83 -3.64 -16.38
N GLU A 140 -23.06 -4.64 -17.24
CA GLU A 140 -22.07 -5.21 -18.17
C GLU A 140 -21.63 -4.18 -19.22
N GLN A 141 -20.32 -4.04 -19.43
CA GLN A 141 -19.74 -3.44 -20.64
C GLN A 141 -19.06 -4.54 -21.45
N VAL A 142 -19.89 -5.23 -22.24
CA VAL A 142 -19.70 -5.69 -23.62
C VAL A 142 -18.24 -5.80 -24.12
N THR A 143 -17.70 -7.01 -24.09
CA THR A 143 -16.63 -7.43 -24.99
C THR A 143 -17.24 -7.67 -26.38
N ARG A 144 -16.81 -6.89 -27.38
CA ARG A 144 -17.20 -7.12 -28.79
C ARG A 144 -16.56 -8.41 -29.31
N ALA A 145 -17.38 -9.34 -29.76
CA ALA A 145 -17.05 -10.37 -30.75
C ALA A 145 -18.24 -10.52 -31.74
N PRO A 146 -18.01 -10.94 -33.00
CA PRO A 146 -18.87 -10.58 -34.13
C PRO A 146 -20.10 -11.47 -34.32
N CYS A 147 -21.12 -10.83 -34.90
CA CYS A 147 -22.35 -11.27 -35.56
C CYS A 147 -22.57 -12.76 -35.82
N ASN A 148 -23.73 -13.29 -35.39
CA ASN A 148 -24.75 -13.89 -36.27
C ASN A 148 -26.00 -14.33 -35.48
N GLY A 149 -27.19 -14.02 -36.01
CA GLY A 149 -28.40 -14.83 -35.77
C GLY A 149 -29.49 -14.26 -34.84
N GLN A 150 -30.55 -13.73 -35.46
CA GLN A 150 -31.97 -13.84 -35.11
C GLN A 150 -32.52 -13.28 -33.76
N GLN A 151 -33.21 -12.13 -33.91
CA GLN A 151 -34.52 -11.71 -33.37
C GLN A 151 -35.09 -12.40 -32.11
N GLN A 152 -35.59 -11.62 -31.12
CA GLN A 152 -37.00 -11.18 -31.05
C GLN A 152 -37.26 -10.26 -29.83
N LEU A 153 -38.15 -9.30 -30.06
CA LEU A 153 -38.65 -8.23 -29.20
C LEU A 153 -39.47 -8.74 -27.99
N LEU A 154 -39.22 -8.20 -26.79
CA LEU A 154 -40.30 -8.00 -25.81
C LEU A 154 -40.01 -6.76 -24.95
N VAL A 155 -40.67 -5.65 -25.30
CA VAL A 155 -40.73 -4.44 -24.46
C VAL A 155 -41.84 -4.65 -23.44
N VAL A 156 -41.51 -4.59 -22.15
CA VAL A 156 -42.49 -4.38 -21.09
C VAL A 156 -42.04 -3.16 -20.29
N SER A 157 -42.72 -2.04 -20.48
CA SER A 157 -42.65 -0.87 -19.61
C SER A 157 -43.37 -1.17 -18.29
N VAL A 158 -42.89 -0.66 -17.15
CA VAL A 158 -43.71 0.02 -16.09
C VAL A 158 -42.80 0.79 -15.11
N ASN A 159 -42.98 2.11 -15.14
CA ASN A 159 -42.96 3.19 -14.14
C ASN A 159 -41.95 3.29 -12.98
N ASP A 160 -41.23 4.42 -13.06
CA ASP A 160 -40.68 5.31 -12.02
C ASP A 160 -41.74 5.71 -10.97
N ASN A 161 -41.37 5.65 -9.69
CA ASN A 161 -41.97 6.48 -8.66
C ASN A 161 -40.90 6.96 -7.66
N ARG A 162 -40.42 8.18 -7.90
CA ARG A 162 -39.98 9.18 -6.91
C ARG A 162 -40.74 9.09 -5.58
N PHE A 163 -40.01 9.23 -4.46
CA PHE A 163 -40.49 9.98 -3.30
C PHE A 163 -39.37 10.84 -2.72
N LYS A 164 -39.59 12.16 -2.80
CA LYS A 164 -39.01 13.17 -1.90
C LYS A 164 -39.91 13.23 -0.67
N HIS A 165 -39.32 13.35 0.53
CA HIS A 165 -39.64 14.40 1.50
C HIS A 165 -38.52 14.48 2.53
#